data_AF-A0A0C9V0B8-F1
#
_entry.id   AF-A0A0C9V0B8-F1
#
_cell.length_a   1.000
_cell.length_b   1.000
_cell.length_c   1.000
_cell.angle_alpha   90.00
_cell.angle_beta   90.00
_cell.angle_gamma   90.00
#
_symmetry.space_group_name_H-M   'P 1'
#
loop_
_entity.id
_entity.type
_entity.pdbx_description
1 polymer ?
#
loop_
_entity_poly.entity_id
_entity_poly.type
_entity_poly.pdbx_seq_one_letter_code
_entity_poly.pdbx_strand_id
1 'polypeptide(L)'
;ITWNNPDPVKRGLVQSMKFPKDLLLNHPYYAFKGQHKGMRVTLEERGLLDVLRAANSASTTCCLRKSLECQQDFGDEKPLLQQIIENAGHKCYFIPKFHCELNPIEMYWRCIKIHESG
;
A
#
# COMPACT_ATOMS: atom_id res chain seq x y z
N ILE A 1 -15.25 7.30 10.43
CA ILE A 1 -13.83 7.24 10.00
C ILE A 1 -13.41 8.66 9.64
N THR A 2 -12.50 9.26 10.40
CA THR A 2 -12.02 10.62 10.13
C THR A 2 -10.87 10.54 9.13
N TRP A 3 -11.19 10.71 7.84
CA TRP A 3 -10.17 10.79 6.81
C TRP A 3 -9.29 12.03 7.02
N ASN A 4 -7.97 11.84 7.01
CA ASN A 4 -7.00 12.86 7.40
C ASN A 4 -6.38 13.65 6.23
N ASN A 5 -6.92 13.48 5.00
CA ASN A 5 -6.50 14.33 3.89
C ASN A 5 -6.94 15.78 4.16
N PRO A 6 -6.04 16.78 4.04
CA PRO A 6 -6.38 18.18 4.26
C PRO A 6 -7.48 18.69 3.33
N ASP A 7 -7.53 18.18 2.10
CA ASP A 7 -8.57 18.48 1.13
C ASP A 7 -9.79 17.57 1.33
N PRO A 8 -10.96 18.10 1.75
CA PRO A 8 -12.16 17.30 1.99
C PRO A 8 -12.65 16.55 0.76
N VAL A 9 -12.45 17.08 -0.46
CA VAL A 9 -12.96 16.41 -1.67
C VAL A 9 -12.12 15.20 -2.07
N LYS A 10 -10.92 15.05 -1.49
CA LYS A 10 -10.00 13.94 -1.77
C LYS A 10 -10.03 12.83 -0.71
N ARG A 11 -10.90 12.96 0.30
CA ARG A 11 -11.01 12.00 1.41
C ARG A 11 -11.73 10.72 0.98
N GLY A 12 -11.11 9.56 1.24
CA GLY A 12 -11.72 8.25 1.00
C GLY A 12 -11.88 7.89 -0.49
N LEU A 13 -11.22 8.63 -1.40
CA LEU A 13 -11.23 8.32 -2.82
C LEU A 13 -10.28 7.15 -3.11
N VAL A 14 -10.76 6.17 -3.88
CA VAL A 14 -9.92 5.08 -4.38
C VAL A 14 -8.84 5.65 -5.29
N GLN A 15 -7.58 5.37 -4.96
CA GLN A 15 -6.44 5.83 -5.74
C GLN A 15 -6.12 4.87 -6.89
N SER A 16 -6.30 5.33 -8.13
CA SER A 16 -5.77 4.58 -9.28
C SER A 16 -4.25 4.64 -9.31
N MET A 17 -3.61 3.48 -9.27
CA MET A 17 -2.15 3.33 -9.28
C MET A 17 -1.54 3.17 -10.69
N LYS A 18 -2.36 3.21 -11.74
CA LYS A 18 -1.92 3.16 -13.14
C LYS A 18 -2.46 4.35 -13.92
N PHE A 19 -1.69 4.83 -14.88
CA PHE A 19 -2.20 5.80 -15.85
C PHE A 19 -3.31 5.15 -16.69
N PRO A 20 -4.37 5.91 -17.07
CA PRO A 20 -5.40 5.41 -17.98
C PRO A 20 -4.80 4.91 -19.30
N LYS A 21 -5.44 3.93 -19.94
CA LYS A 21 -4.98 3.38 -21.23
C LYS A 21 -5.41 4.25 -22.42
N ASP A 22 -6.47 5.01 -22.22
CA ASP A 22 -7.20 5.87 -23.15
C ASP A 22 -6.74 7.35 -23.07
N LEU A 23 -5.53 7.60 -22.57
CA LEU A 23 -4.94 8.95 -22.58
C LEU A 23 -4.83 9.50 -24.01
N LEU A 24 -5.21 10.76 -24.19
CA LEU A 24 -5.07 11.50 -25.44
C LEU A 24 -3.59 11.78 -25.75
N LEU A 25 -3.25 11.89 -27.03
CA LEU A 25 -1.87 12.11 -27.51
C LEU A 25 -1.21 13.38 -26.92
N ASN A 26 -2.01 14.41 -26.62
CA ASN A 26 -1.55 15.66 -26.02
C ASN A 26 -1.41 15.60 -24.48
N HIS A 27 -1.73 14.48 -23.85
CA HIS A 27 -1.65 14.35 -22.41
C HIS A 27 -0.19 14.25 -21.93
N PRO A 28 0.21 14.97 -20.86
CA PRO A 28 1.60 14.97 -20.36
C PRO A 28 2.16 13.57 -20.06
N TYR A 29 1.27 12.64 -19.69
CA TYR A 29 1.63 11.25 -19.38
C TYR A 29 1.25 10.24 -20.46
N TYR A 30 0.99 10.66 -21.70
CA TYR A 30 0.58 9.76 -22.80
C TYR A 30 1.57 8.59 -22.99
N ALA A 31 2.87 8.86 -22.92
CA ALA A 31 3.92 7.84 -23.04
C ALA A 31 3.87 6.77 -21.94
N PHE A 32 3.21 7.05 -20.81
CA PHE A 32 3.09 6.17 -19.65
C PHE A 32 1.71 5.51 -19.53
N LYS A 33 0.85 5.62 -20.55
CA LYS A 33 -0.50 5.02 -20.54
C LYS A 33 -0.47 3.54 -20.14
N GLY A 34 -1.32 3.16 -19.18
CA GLY A 34 -1.37 1.80 -18.62
C GLY A 34 -0.20 1.41 -17.69
N GLN A 35 0.84 2.23 -17.57
CA GLN A 35 1.97 1.99 -16.67
C GLN A 35 1.64 2.45 -15.24
N HIS A 36 2.42 1.97 -14.27
CA HIS A 36 2.28 2.36 -12.87
C HIS A 36 2.67 3.83 -12.64
N LYS A 37 1.90 4.52 -11.80
CA LYS A 37 2.21 5.87 -11.33
C LYS A 37 3.31 5.81 -10.27
N GLY A 38 4.20 6.80 -10.29
CA GLY A 38 5.14 7.04 -9.19
C GLY A 38 4.49 7.79 -8.04
N MET A 39 5.09 7.71 -6.85
CA MET A 39 4.57 8.36 -5.63
C MET A 39 4.36 9.87 -5.78
N ARG A 40 5.19 10.55 -6.58
CA ARG A 40 5.04 11.99 -6.85
C ARG A 40 3.70 12.32 -7.51
N VAL A 41 3.34 11.60 -8.58
CA VAL A 41 2.07 11.83 -9.29
C VAL A 41 0.89 11.52 -8.39
N THR A 42 0.97 10.43 -7.61
CA THR A 42 -0.03 10.09 -6.61
C THR A 42 -0.22 11.22 -5.59
N LEU A 43 0.86 11.84 -5.10
CA LEU A 43 0.76 12.95 -4.16
C LEU A 43 0.22 14.24 -4.79
N GLU A 44 0.56 14.51 -6.05
CA GLU A 44 0.00 15.62 -6.82
C GLU A 44 -1.51 15.48 -6.99
N GLU A 45 -1.99 14.31 -7.42
CA GLU A 45 -3.42 13.99 -7.53
C GLU A 45 -4.15 14.13 -6.19
N ARG A 46 -3.44 13.85 -5.08
CA ARG A 46 -3.98 13.94 -3.72
C ARG A 46 -3.83 15.32 -3.07
N GLY A 47 -3.28 16.32 -3.76
CA GLY A 47 -3.08 17.66 -3.22
C GLY A 47 -2.11 17.71 -2.03
N LEU A 48 -1.20 16.74 -1.93
CA LEU A 48 -0.29 16.58 -0.79
C LEU A 48 1.13 17.05 -1.10
N LEU A 49 1.42 17.45 -2.35
CA LEU A 49 2.77 17.86 -2.72
C LEU A 49 3.20 19.14 -1.99
N ASP A 50 2.31 20.10 -1.80
CA ASP A 50 2.62 21.34 -1.07
C ASP A 50 2.70 21.10 0.43
N VAL A 51 1.89 20.18 0.96
CA VAL A 51 1.98 19.71 2.35
C VAL A 51 3.36 19.10 2.61
N LEU A 52 3.85 18.26 1.69
CA LEU A 52 5.20 17.69 1.75
C LEU A 52 6.28 18.77 1.65
N ARG A 53 6.14 19.76 0.77
CA ARG A 53 7.12 20.85 0.61
C ARG A 53 7.21 21.76 1.82
N ALA A 54 6.09 22.00 2.49
CA ALA A 54 6.02 22.76 3.73
C ALA A 54 6.50 21.93 4.95
N ALA A 55 6.77 20.65 4.77
CA ALA A 55 7.11 19.74 5.84
C ALA A 55 8.60 19.84 6.21
N ASN A 56 8.87 20.04 7.50
CA ASN A 56 10.23 20.04 8.03
C ASN A 56 10.69 18.59 8.31
N SER A 57 11.99 18.36 8.52
CA SER A 57 12.54 17.02 8.81
C SER A 57 11.97 16.34 10.06
N ALA A 58 11.38 17.11 10.98
CA ALA A 58 10.70 16.63 12.18
C ALA A 58 9.20 16.29 11.95
N SER A 59 8.67 16.50 10.75
CA SER A 59 7.27 16.23 10.42
C SER A 59 7.03 14.75 10.08
N THR A 60 5.79 14.31 10.28
CA THR A 60 5.31 12.98 9.87
C THR A 60 5.29 12.80 8.34
N THR A 61 5.54 13.85 7.55
CA THR A 61 5.52 13.86 6.09
C THR A 61 6.88 14.22 5.50
N CYS A 62 7.98 13.68 6.06
CA CYS A 62 9.36 14.01 5.64
C CYS A 62 9.74 13.58 4.21
N CYS A 63 8.97 12.68 3.59
CA CYS A 63 9.23 12.18 2.23
C CYS A 63 7.95 11.72 1.52
N LEU A 64 8.05 11.46 0.22
CA LEU A 64 6.92 11.00 -0.61
C LEU A 64 6.25 9.75 -0.02
N ARG A 65 7.07 8.77 0.36
CA ARG A 65 6.61 7.50 0.94
C ARG A 65 5.83 7.74 2.23
N LYS A 66 6.43 8.46 3.20
CA LYS A 66 5.82 8.66 4.51
C LYS A 66 4.54 9.50 4.42
N SER A 67 4.50 10.46 3.50
CA SER A 67 3.31 11.26 3.23
C SER A 67 2.11 10.41 2.80
N LEU A 68 2.33 9.43 1.91
CA LEU A 68 1.29 8.48 1.50
C LEU A 68 0.94 7.49 2.62
N GLU A 69 1.95 6.95 3.30
CA GLU A 69 1.77 6.00 4.42
C GLU A 69 0.94 6.59 5.57
N CYS A 70 1.06 7.91 5.80
CA CYS A 70 0.28 8.61 6.82
C CYS A 70 -1.15 8.93 6.39
N GLN A 71 -1.55 8.71 5.13
CA GLN A 71 -2.95 8.88 4.72
C GLN A 71 -3.80 7.71 5.23
N GLN A 72 -4.88 8.03 5.92
CA GLN A 72 -5.72 7.04 6.61
C GLN A 72 -6.32 6.02 5.64
N ASP A 73 -6.75 6.44 4.46
CA ASP A 73 -7.33 5.55 3.46
C ASP A 73 -6.34 4.61 2.80
N PHE A 74 -5.05 4.96 2.74
CA PHE A 74 -4.01 4.00 2.37
C PHE A 74 -3.72 3.00 3.50
N GLY A 75 -3.74 3.45 4.75
CA GLY A 75 -3.51 2.60 5.92
C GLY A 75 -4.65 1.60 6.16
N ASP A 76 -5.89 2.01 5.85
CA ASP A 76 -7.09 1.19 6.04
C ASP A 76 -7.35 0.24 4.86
N GLU A 77 -6.67 0.40 3.72
CA GLU A 77 -6.86 -0.45 2.55
C GLU A 77 -6.30 -1.86 2.81
N LYS A 78 -7.18 -2.87 2.75
CA LYS A 78 -6.77 -4.27 2.84
C LYS A 78 -5.88 -4.63 1.64
N PRO A 79 -4.71 -5.26 1.84
CA PRO A 79 -3.89 -5.76 0.74
C PRO A 79 -4.70 -6.68 -0.19
N LEU A 80 -4.42 -6.60 -1.50
CA LEU A 80 -5.12 -7.40 -2.50
C LEU A 80 -5.13 -8.90 -2.16
N LEU A 81 -4.01 -9.44 -1.67
CA LEU A 81 -3.92 -10.84 -1.29
C LEU A 81 -4.86 -11.20 -0.12
N GLN A 82 -4.98 -10.32 0.88
CA GLN A 82 -5.93 -10.51 1.97
C GLN A 82 -7.36 -10.54 1.44
N GLN A 83 -7.71 -9.61 0.53
CA GLN A 83 -9.05 -9.60 -0.09
C GLN A 83 -9.35 -10.89 -0.85
N ILE A 84 -8.39 -11.38 -1.66
CA ILE A 84 -8.55 -12.64 -2.41
C ILE A 84 -8.78 -13.82 -1.47
N ILE A 85 -7.98 -13.94 -0.41
CA ILE A 85 -8.07 -15.03 0.58
C ILE A 85 -9.42 -14.99 1.32
N GLU A 86 -9.81 -13.80 1.81
CA GLU A 86 -11.07 -13.62 2.54
C GLU A 86 -12.30 -13.84 1.64
N ASN A 87 -12.26 -13.39 0.38
CA ASN A 87 -13.34 -13.62 -0.58
C ASN A 87 -13.49 -15.09 -0.97
N ALA A 88 -12.42 -15.88 -0.87
CA ALA A 88 -12.47 -17.34 -1.02
C ALA A 88 -13.01 -18.06 0.25
N GLY A 89 -13.35 -17.32 1.31
CA GLY A 89 -13.85 -17.87 2.58
C GLY A 89 -12.76 -18.32 3.55
N HIS A 90 -11.49 -17.98 3.29
CA HIS A 90 -10.35 -18.33 4.14
C HIS A 90 -9.96 -17.19 5.08
N LYS A 91 -9.25 -17.52 6.17
CA LYS A 91 -8.70 -16.53 7.10
C LYS A 91 -7.26 -16.17 6.69
N CYS A 92 -6.95 -14.88 6.63
CA CYS A 92 -5.60 -14.37 6.38
C CYS A 92 -4.94 -13.97 7.70
N TYR A 93 -3.89 -14.69 8.10
CA TYR A 93 -3.14 -14.41 9.34
C TYR A 93 -1.82 -13.70 9.03
N PHE A 94 -1.63 -12.51 9.61
CA PHE A 94 -0.35 -11.80 9.57
C PHE A 94 0.45 -12.14 10.83
N ILE A 95 1.54 -12.89 10.66
CA ILE A 95 2.42 -13.34 11.74
C ILE A 95 3.58 -12.32 11.89
N PRO A 96 4.08 -12.05 13.11
CA PRO A 96 5.24 -11.18 13.31
C PRO A 96 6.46 -11.62 12.46
N LYS A 97 7.15 -10.64 11.87
CA LYS A 97 8.37 -10.90 11.10
C LYS A 97 9.48 -11.39 12.03
N PHE A 98 10.26 -12.35 11.55
CA PHE A 98 11.41 -12.93 12.28
C PHE A 98 11.06 -13.74 13.54
N HIS A 99 9.80 -14.18 13.65
CA HIS A 99 9.31 -15.07 14.70
C HIS A 99 8.84 -16.40 14.10
N CYS A 100 9.77 -17.21 13.62
CA CYS A 100 9.45 -18.48 12.95
C CYS A 100 8.77 -19.49 13.88
N GLU A 101 8.98 -19.38 15.19
CA GLU A 101 8.31 -20.17 16.24
C GLU A 101 6.79 -19.96 16.27
N LEU A 102 6.32 -18.82 15.75
CA LEU A 102 4.89 -18.50 15.67
C LEU A 102 4.26 -18.97 14.35
N ASN A 103 5.05 -19.51 13.41
CA ASN A 103 4.56 -19.97 12.13
C ASN A 103 4.29 -21.49 12.15
N PRO A 104 3.02 -21.95 12.10
CA PRO A 104 2.69 -23.37 12.23
C PRO A 104 3.36 -24.27 11.19
N ILE A 105 3.62 -23.76 9.99
CA ILE A 105 4.26 -24.54 8.93
C ILE A 105 5.73 -24.87 9.27
N GLU A 106 6.44 -24.00 9.98
CA GLU A 106 7.83 -24.24 10.39
C GLU A 106 7.92 -25.34 11.45
N MET A 107 6.97 -25.37 12.38
CA MET A 107 6.86 -26.46 13.35
C MET A 107 6.66 -27.80 12.65
N TYR A 108 5.77 -27.86 11.66
CA TYR A 108 5.51 -29.08 10.89
C TYR A 108 6.75 -29.56 10.13
N TRP A 109 7.47 -28.66 9.44
CA TRP A 109 8.71 -29.00 8.75
C TRP A 109 9.79 -29.52 9.69
N ARG A 110 9.93 -28.92 10.88
CA ARG A 110 10.86 -29.40 11.91
C ARG A 110 10.53 -30.83 12.33
N CYS A 111 9.25 -31.13 12.56
CA CYS A 111 8.82 -32.48 12.94
C CYS A 111 9.16 -33.49 11.85
N ILE A 112 8.86 -33.23 10.58
CA ILE A 112 9.16 -34.16 9.48
C ILE A 112 10.65 -34.51 9.43
N LYS A 113 11.53 -33.50 9.46
CA LYS A 113 12.97 -33.73 9.38
C LYS A 113 13.51 -34.59 10.52
N ILE A 114 12.93 -34.46 11.73
CA ILE A 114 13.30 -35.30 12.87
C ILE A 114 12.86 -36.76 12.63
N HIS A 115 11.65 -36.98 12.12
CA HIS A 115 11.14 -38.33 11.85
C HIS A 115 11.88 -39.03 10.71
N GLU A 116 12.33 -38.31 9.69
CA GLU A 116 13.11 -38.88 8.57
C GLU A 116 14.56 -39.19 8.94
N SER A 117 15.05 -38.67 10.08
CA SER A 117 16.42 -38.86 10.55
C SER A 117 16.57 -39.96 11.61
N GLY A 118 15.48 -40.63 12.00
CA GLY A 118 15.45 -41.71 12.99
C GLY A 118 14.98 -43.02 12.38
#